data_AF-A0A1F6CDH8-F1
#
_entry.id   AF-A0A1F6CDH8-F1
#
_cell.length_a   1.000
_cell.length_b   1.000
_cell.length_c   1.000
_cell.angle_alpha   90.00
_cell.angle_beta   90.00
_cell.angle_gamma   90.00
#
_symmetry.space_group_name_H-M   'P 1'
#
loop_
_entity.id
_entity.type
_entity.pdbx_description
1 polymer ?
#
loop_
_entity_poly.entity_id
_entity_poly.type
_entity_poly.pdbx_seq_one_letter_code
_entity_poly.pdbx_strand_id
1 'polypeptide(L)' 'MKQNQFPPGWDEERVRRVLAHYEEQTEDDAVAEDEAAFEDQTQTVMEIPNELVPTVRELIAKHQSAG' A
#
# COMPACT_ATOMS: atom_id res chain seq x y z
N MET A 1 11.15 -21.07 -24.15
CA MET A 1 11.44 -20.01 -23.17
C MET A 1 10.61 -20.30 -21.93
N LYS A 2 11.21 -20.46 -20.74
CA LYS A 2 10.42 -20.55 -19.50
C LYS A 2 9.72 -19.21 -19.34
N GLN A 3 8.39 -19.20 -19.34
CA GLN A 3 7.65 -18.00 -18.99
C GLN A 3 8.07 -17.63 -17.56
N ASN A 4 8.52 -16.39 -17.36
CA ASN A 4 8.77 -15.92 -16.02
C ASN A 4 7.43 -15.94 -15.28
N GLN A 5 7.34 -16.71 -14.20
CA GLN A 5 6.08 -16.88 -13.46
C GLN A 5 5.70 -15.63 -12.66
N PHE A 6 6.61 -14.65 -12.61
CA PHE A 6 6.48 -13.47 -11.79
C PHE A 6 6.14 -12.22 -12.63
N PRO A 7 5.36 -11.28 -12.06
CA PRO A 7 5.11 -9.99 -12.68
C PRO A 7 6.42 -9.22 -13.00
N PRO A 8 6.37 -8.23 -13.91
CA PRO A 8 7.51 -7.33 -14.14
C PRO A 8 8.02 -6.70 -12.83
N GLY A 9 9.33 -6.74 -12.61
CA GLY A 9 9.96 -6.22 -11.39
C GLY A 9 9.93 -7.18 -10.19
N TRP A 10 9.47 -8.42 -10.39
CA TRP A 10 9.52 -9.49 -9.39
C TRP A 10 10.44 -10.62 -9.85
N ASP A 11 11.38 -10.96 -8.97
CA ASP A 11 12.21 -12.15 -9.09
C ASP A 11 11.91 -13.12 -7.95
N GLU A 12 12.48 -14.31 -8.05
CA GLU A 12 12.26 -15.38 -7.08
C GLU A 12 12.76 -15.00 -5.67
N GLU A 13 13.84 -14.22 -5.58
CA GLU A 13 14.40 -13.78 -4.30
C GLU A 13 13.45 -12.83 -3.57
N ARG A 14 12.89 -11.85 -4.30
CA ARG A 14 11.88 -10.93 -3.78
C ARG A 14 10.65 -11.69 -3.30
N VAL A 15 10.16 -12.66 -4.08
CA VAL A 15 9.00 -13.48 -3.70
C VAL A 15 9.28 -14.26 -2.41
N ARG A 16 10.43 -14.95 -2.32
CA ARG A 16 10.78 -15.71 -1.11
C ARG A 16 10.90 -14.82 0.13
N ARG A 17 11.47 -13.62 -0.01
CA ARG A 17 11.61 -12.65 1.08
C ARG A 17 10.25 -12.19 1.61
N VAL A 18 9.31 -11.93 0.70
CA VAL A 18 7.93 -11.55 1.06
C VAL A 18 7.19 -12.70 1.72
N LEU A 19 7.33 -13.93 1.21
CA LEU A 19 6.71 -15.11 1.82
C LEU A 19 7.24 -15.34 3.25
N ALA A 20 8.55 -15.30 3.46
CA ALA A 20 9.14 -15.46 4.80
C ALA A 20 8.66 -14.38 5.77
N HIS A 21 8.56 -13.12 5.33
CA HIS A 21 8.04 -12.01 6.13
C HIS A 21 6.61 -12.28 6.63
N TYR A 22 5.71 -12.70 5.74
CA TYR A 22 4.31 -12.98 6.12
C TYR A 22 4.12 -14.32 6.85
N GLU A 23 4.99 -15.32 6.62
CA GLU A 23 4.94 -16.59 7.36
C GLU A 23 5.39 -16.44 8.82
N GLU A 24 6.31 -15.51 9.10
CA GLU A 24 6.83 -15.23 10.45
C GLU A 24 6.09 -14.08 11.16
N GLN A 25 5.17 -13.40 10.47
CA GLN A 25 4.40 -12.28 11.02
C GLN A 25 3.47 -12.76 12.15
N THR A 26 3.52 -12.07 13.28
CA THR A 26 2.59 -12.32 14.39
C THR A 26 1.25 -11.63 14.14
N GLU A 27 0.18 -12.07 14.81
CA GLU A 27 -1.13 -11.39 14.72
C GLU A 27 -1.04 -9.92 15.12
N ASP A 28 -0.23 -9.61 16.15
CA ASP A 28 0.00 -8.23 16.62
C ASP A 28 0.73 -7.38 15.56
N ASP A 29 1.70 -7.96 14.84
CA ASP A 29 2.41 -7.27 13.76
C ASP A 29 1.51 -7.01 12.54
N ALA A 30 0.63 -7.94 12.21
CA ALA A 30 -0.36 -7.76 11.14
C ALA A 30 -1.34 -6.63 11.47
N VAL A 31 -1.80 -6.56 12.73
CA VAL A 31 -2.66 -5.47 13.21
C VAL A 31 -1.91 -4.13 13.21
N ALA A 32 -0.65 -4.11 13.64
CA ALA A 32 0.17 -2.90 13.63
C ALA A 32 0.42 -2.38 12.21
N GLU A 33 0.62 -3.26 11.22
CA GLU A 33 0.73 -2.86 9.81
C GLU A 33 -0.57 -2.21 9.29
N ASP A 34 -1.73 -2.75 9.68
CA ASP A 34 -3.04 -2.19 9.33
C ASP A 34 -3.32 -0.85 10.05
N GLU A 35 -2.88 -0.70 11.31
CA GLU A 35 -3.05 0.50 12.13
C GLU A 35 -2.06 1.62 11.79
N ALA A 36 -0.84 1.29 11.35
CA ALA A 36 0.20 2.26 10.97
C ALA A 36 -0.24 3.21 9.83
N ALA A 37 -1.13 2.75 8.95
CA ALA A 37 -1.74 3.59 7.92
C ALA A 37 -2.55 4.77 8.51
N PHE A 38 -2.96 4.69 9.77
CA PHE A 38 -3.70 5.72 10.50
C PHE A 38 -2.82 6.53 11.46
N GLU A 39 -1.55 6.17 11.65
CA GLU A 39 -0.62 6.85 12.56
C GLU A 39 0.13 8.04 11.92
N ASP A 40 0.07 8.18 10.59
CA ASP A 40 0.67 9.33 9.90
C ASP A 40 -0.04 10.64 10.30
N GLN A 41 0.59 11.39 11.20
CA GLN A 41 0.09 12.68 11.69
C GLN A 41 0.00 13.77 10.61
N THR A 42 0.58 13.54 9.42
CA THR A 42 0.46 14.46 8.27
C THR A 42 -0.80 14.21 7.44
N GLN A 43 -1.49 13.09 7.66
CA GLN A 43 -2.68 12.68 6.92
C GLN A 43 -3.89 12.54 7.87
N THR A 44 -5.08 12.71 7.31
CA THR A 44 -6.35 12.50 8.03
C THR A 44 -7.18 11.49 7.25
N VAL A 45 -7.71 10.48 7.94
CA VAL A 45 -8.67 9.54 7.35
C VAL A 45 -10.09 10.08 7.48
N MET A 46 -10.80 10.10 6.36
CA MET A 46 -12.19 10.54 6.29
C MET A 46 -13.00 9.63 5.37
N GLU A 47 -14.27 9.38 5.73
CA GLU A 47 -15.21 8.67 4.86
C GLU A 47 -15.55 9.55 3.64
N ILE A 48 -15.61 8.93 2.47
CA ILE A 48 -15.97 9.60 1.22
C ILE A 48 -16.87 8.69 0.40
N PRO A 49 -18.02 9.18 -0.10
CA PRO A 49 -18.80 8.46 -1.08
C PRO A 49 -17.95 8.06 -2.29
N ASN A 50 -18.09 6.80 -2.74
CA ASN A 50 -17.28 6.26 -3.84
C ASN A 50 -17.35 7.11 -5.13
N GLU A 51 -18.51 7.70 -5.40
CA GLU A 51 -18.73 8.59 -6.55
C GLU A 51 -17.87 9.87 -6.51
N LEU A 52 -17.40 10.29 -5.33
CA LEU A 52 -16.58 11.49 -5.14
C LEU A 52 -15.07 11.19 -5.12
N VAL A 53 -14.65 9.92 -5.08
CA VAL A 53 -13.24 9.52 -5.04
C VAL A 53 -12.41 10.13 -6.19
N PRO A 54 -12.87 10.14 -7.45
CA PRO A 54 -12.10 10.76 -8.53
C PRO A 54 -11.83 12.25 -8.30
N THR A 55 -12.83 12.98 -7.81
CA THR A 55 -12.74 14.42 -7.53
C THR A 55 -11.74 14.71 -6.41
N VAL A 56 -11.79 13.94 -5.32
CA VAL A 56 -10.84 14.11 -4.20
C VAL A 56 -9.41 13.79 -4.63
N ARG A 57 -9.22 12.74 -5.43
CA ARG A 57 -7.89 12.41 -5.99
C ARG A 57 -7.31 13.53 -6.84
N GLU A 58 -8.13 14.19 -7.65
CA GLU A 58 -7.68 15.33 -8.45
C GLU A 58 -7.26 16.52 -7.56
N LEU A 59 -8.03 16.80 -6.49
CA LEU A 59 -7.71 17.85 -5.53
C LEU A 59 -6.36 17.60 -4.84
N ILE A 60 -6.10 16.36 -4.40
CA ILE A 60 -4.84 15.96 -3.78
C ILE A 60 -3.67 16.14 -4.77
N ALA A 61 -3.82 15.70 -6.02
CA ALA A 61 -2.78 15.84 -7.03
C ALA A 61 -2.44 17.32 -7.33
N LYS A 62 -3.44 18.20 -7.35
CA LYS A 62 -3.24 19.66 -7.50
C LYS A 62 -2.48 20.25 -6.32
N HIS A 63 -2.78 19.83 -5.09
CA HIS A 63 -2.07 20.28 -3.90
C HIS A 63 -0.58 19.87 -3.93
N GLN A 64 -0.30 18.62 -4.27
CA GLN A 64 1.07 18.07 -4.34
C GLN A 64 1.93 18.71 -5.43
N SER A 65 1.33 19.16 -6.53
CA SER A 65 2.03 19.83 -7.63
C SER A 65 2.23 21.34 -7.42
N ALA A 66 1.55 21.92 -6.43
CA ALA A 66 1.71 23.32 -6.05
C ALA A 66 2.79 23.54 -4.97
N GLY A 67 3.34 22.46 -4.41
CA GLY A 67 4.39 22.44 -3.38
C GLY A 67 5.79 22.27 -3.92
#